data_AF-A0A9D9LIK6-F1
#
_entry.id   AF-A0A9D9LIK6-F1
#
_cell.length_a   1.000
_cell.length_b   1.000
_cell.length_c   1.000
_cell.angle_alpha   90.00
_cell.angle_beta   90.00
_cell.angle_gamma   90.00
#
_symmetry.space_group_name_H-M   'P 1'
#
loop_
_entity.id
_entity.type
_entity.pdbx_description
1 polymer ?
#
loop_
_entity_poly.entity_id
_entity_poly.type
_entity_poly.pdbx_seq_one_letter_code
_entity_poly.pdbx_strand_id
1 'polypeptide(L)'
;MIKIYKYGEVSADEIFARQSPTANVEGTVSEIIANVIKNKDKALFEYCERFDKAKLTSLEVTEAEIDEAFASVPEEFIEIIREAAENIRA
;
A
#
# COMPACT_ATOMS: atom_id res chain seq x y z
N MET A 1 3.61 -26.04 3.23
CA MET A 1 2.71 -27.18 3.47
C MET A 1 1.65 -26.71 4.47
N ILE A 2 0.37 -26.78 4.13
CA ILE A 2 -0.72 -26.33 5.00
C ILE A 2 -0.96 -27.39 6.08
N LYS A 3 -1.09 -26.98 7.35
CA LYS A 3 -1.40 -27.89 8.46
C LYS A 3 -2.91 -28.19 8.47
N ILE A 4 -3.26 -29.48 8.55
CA ILE A 4 -4.65 -29.92 8.75
C ILE A 4 -4.79 -30.25 10.24
N TYR A 5 -5.67 -29.52 10.93
CA TYR A 5 -5.95 -29.72 12.34
C TYR A 5 -7.23 -30.55 12.53
N LYS A 6 -7.21 -31.48 13.48
CA LYS A 6 -8.40 -32.24 13.87
C LYS A 6 -9.19 -31.46 14.91
N TYR A 7 -10.49 -31.36 14.67
CA TYR A 7 -11.40 -30.68 15.57
C TYR A 7 -11.39 -31.35 16.96
N GLY A 8 -11.22 -30.55 18.02
CA GLY A 8 -11.10 -31.03 19.40
C GLY A 8 -9.70 -31.43 19.84
N GLU A 9 -8.72 -31.54 18.93
CA GLU A 9 -7.31 -31.85 19.27
C GLU A 9 -6.44 -30.60 19.42
N VAL A 10 -6.92 -29.44 18.99
CA VAL A 10 -6.24 -28.14 19.12
C VAL A 10 -7.18 -27.14 19.79
N SER A 11 -6.64 -26.33 20.70
CA SER A 11 -7.43 -25.33 21.41
C SER A 11 -7.93 -24.25 20.45
N ALA A 12 -9.11 -23.72 20.74
CA ALA A 12 -9.65 -22.58 20.01
C ALA A 12 -8.70 -21.37 20.06
N ASP A 13 -8.05 -21.16 21.22
CA ASP A 13 -7.11 -20.05 21.41
C ASP A 13 -5.90 -20.14 20.47
N GLU A 14 -5.39 -21.35 20.21
CA GLU A 14 -4.27 -21.54 19.26
C GLU A 14 -4.73 -21.34 17.80
N ILE A 15 -5.94 -21.77 17.46
CA ILE A 15 -6.50 -21.61 16.10
C ILE A 15 -6.83 -20.15 15.79
N PHE A 16 -7.37 -19.42 16.77
CA PHE A 16 -7.81 -18.03 16.62
C PHE A 16 -6.75 -17.01 17.00
N ALA A 17 -5.60 -17.45 17.52
CA ALA A 17 -4.46 -16.58 17.80
C ALA A 17 -4.03 -15.84 16.53
N ARG A 18 -4.24 -14.52 16.53
CA ARG A 18 -3.71 -13.64 15.51
C ARG A 18 -2.36 -13.13 15.98
N GLN A 19 -1.34 -13.27 15.14
CA GLN A 19 -0.06 -12.64 15.43
C GLN A 19 -0.19 -11.13 15.19
N SER A 20 0.10 -10.35 16.22
CA SER A 20 0.30 -8.92 16.08
C SER A 20 1.76 -8.65 15.69
N PRO A 21 2.03 -7.71 14.76
CA PRO A 21 3.39 -7.26 14.50
C PRO A 21 4.06 -6.81 15.79
N THR A 22 5.27 -7.30 16.06
CA THR A 22 6.03 -6.99 17.28
C THR A 22 7.00 -5.82 17.12
N ALA A 23 7.15 -5.29 15.90
CA ALA A 23 8.05 -4.17 15.64
C ALA A 23 7.47 -2.87 16.21
N ASN A 24 8.21 -2.22 17.11
CA ASN A 24 7.87 -0.87 17.59
C ASN A 24 8.43 0.17 16.60
N VAL A 25 7.53 0.80 15.83
CA VAL A 25 7.87 1.87 14.87
C VAL A 25 7.31 3.24 15.27
N GLU A 26 6.71 3.35 16.45
CA GLU A 26 5.98 4.55 16.90
C GLU A 26 6.87 5.80 16.89
N GLY A 27 8.09 5.69 17.41
CA GLY A 27 9.06 6.79 17.43
C GLY A 27 9.42 7.25 16.01
N THR A 28 9.72 6.30 15.11
CA THR A 28 10.06 6.61 13.72
C THR A 28 8.90 7.28 12.98
N VAL A 29 7.67 6.80 13.16
CA VAL A 29 6.49 7.43 12.55
C VAL A 29 6.27 8.84 13.10
N SER A 30 6.42 9.03 14.41
CA SER A 30 6.29 10.35 15.05
C SER A 30 7.30 11.35 14.50
N GLU A 31 8.55 10.92 14.29
CA GLU A 31 9.59 11.74 13.68
C GLU A 31 9.28 12.10 12.22
N ILE A 32 8.80 11.14 11.42
CA ILE A 32 8.37 11.38 10.03
C ILE A 32 7.25 12.43 9.98
N ILE A 33 6.21 12.27 10.82
CA ILE A 33 5.09 13.20 10.89
C ILE A 33 5.58 14.60 11.28
N ALA A 34 6.41 14.71 12.33
CA ALA A 34 6.97 15.99 12.75
C ALA A 34 7.79 16.65 11.64
N ASN A 35 8.58 15.86 10.89
CA ASN A 35 9.37 16.33 9.78
C ASN A 35 8.50 16.84 8.62
N VAL A 36 7.46 16.08 8.22
CA VAL A 36 6.53 16.49 7.16
C VAL A 36 5.73 17.74 7.56
N ILE A 37 5.32 17.86 8.82
CA ILE A 37 4.64 19.08 9.32
C ILE A 37 5.55 20.30 9.18
N LYS A 38 6.83 20.17 9.56
CA LYS A 38 7.82 21.24 9.56
C LYS A 38 8.33 21.61 8.16
N ASN A 39 8.65 20.60 7.35
CA ASN A 39 9.38 20.75 6.10
C ASN A 39 8.54 20.46 4.85
N LYS A 40 7.26 20.07 5.01
CA LYS A 40 6.28 19.89 3.92
C LYS A 40 6.84 19.00 2.81
N ASP A 41 6.64 19.37 1.55
CA ASP A 41 7.02 18.61 0.36
C ASP A 41 8.51 18.30 0.30
N LYS A 42 9.36 19.17 0.86
CA LYS A 42 10.81 18.89 0.94
C LYS A 42 11.08 17.58 1.68
N ALA A 43 10.37 17.32 2.78
CA ALA A 43 10.50 16.05 3.50
C ALA A 43 10.01 14.87 2.63
N LEU A 44 8.94 15.06 1.86
CA LEU A 44 8.41 14.02 0.97
C LEU A 44 9.42 13.65 -0.12
N PHE A 45 10.03 14.64 -0.78
CA PHE A 45 11.09 14.42 -1.77
C PHE A 45 12.31 13.73 -1.17
N GLU A 46 12.76 14.16 0.02
CA GLU A 46 13.87 13.51 0.74
C GLU A 46 13.57 12.04 1.07
N TYR A 47 12.34 11.73 1.50
CA TYR A 47 11.94 10.35 1.78
C TYR A 47 11.83 9.50 0.52
N CYS A 48 11.31 10.03 -0.58
CA CYS A 48 11.24 9.32 -1.85
C CYS A 48 12.64 8.99 -2.40
N GLU A 49 13.57 9.95 -2.36
CA GLU A 49 14.96 9.70 -2.76
C GLU A 49 15.65 8.68 -1.83
N ARG A 50 15.37 8.75 -0.52
CA ARG A 50 15.97 7.84 0.46
C ARG A 50 15.48 6.41 0.33
N PHE A 51 14.17 6.20 0.17
CA PHE A 51 13.56 4.86 0.25
C PHE A 51 13.31 4.26 -1.13
N ASP A 52 12.72 5.03 -2.04
CA ASP A 52 12.36 4.57 -3.39
C ASP A 52 13.51 4.74 -4.39
N LYS A 53 14.57 5.44 -3.99
CA LYS A 53 15.72 5.79 -4.83
C LYS A 53 15.33 6.62 -6.06
N ALA A 54 14.19 7.30 -5.98
CA ALA A 54 13.65 8.14 -7.04
C ALA A 54 13.80 9.61 -6.66
N LYS A 55 14.45 10.39 -7.53
CA LYS A 55 14.54 11.84 -7.39
C LYS A 55 13.41 12.48 -8.20
N LEU A 56 12.30 12.77 -7.52
CA LEU A 56 11.12 13.34 -8.16
C LEU A 56 11.24 14.87 -8.33
N THR A 57 10.56 15.37 -9.35
CA THR A 57 10.41 16.81 -9.63
C THR A 57 8.98 17.31 -9.37
N SER A 58 8.01 16.39 -9.33
CA SER A 58 6.60 16.62 -9.00
C SER A 58 6.12 15.54 -8.04
N LEU A 59 5.17 15.88 -7.17
CA LEU A 59 4.45 14.90 -6.35
C LEU A 59 3.14 14.46 -7.02
N GLU A 60 2.57 15.31 -7.88
CA GLU A 60 1.35 15.03 -8.61
C GLU A 60 1.70 14.41 -9.97
N VAL A 61 1.01 13.32 -10.29
CA VAL A 61 1.09 12.65 -11.59
C VAL A 61 0.31 13.50 -12.60
N THR A 62 0.89 13.72 -13.77
CA THR A 62 0.26 14.52 -14.83
C THR A 62 -0.81 13.73 -15.58
N GLU A 63 -1.81 14.42 -16.13
CA GLU A 63 -2.82 13.80 -17.01
C GLU A 63 -2.18 13.04 -18.18
N ALA A 64 -1.07 13.56 -18.73
CA ALA A 64 -0.35 12.90 -19.82
C ALA A 64 0.26 11.55 -19.38
N GLU A 65 0.82 11.46 -18.17
CA GLU A 65 1.32 10.19 -17.62
C GLU A 65 0.18 9.21 -17.34
N ILE A 66 -1.00 9.71 -16.95
CA ILE A 66 -2.20 8.89 -16.76
C ILE A 66 -2.66 8.33 -18.12
N ASP A 67 -2.79 9.17 -19.14
CA ASP A 67 -3.18 8.78 -20.50
C ASP A 67 -2.21 7.75 -21.08
N GLU A 68 -0.89 7.97 -20.92
CA GLU A 68 0.14 7.03 -21.34
C GLU A 68 -0.01 5.68 -20.63
N ALA A 69 -0.26 5.69 -19.31
CA ALA A 69 -0.49 4.47 -18.55
C ALA A 69 -1.72 3.71 -19.04
N PHE A 70 -2.85 4.39 -19.31
CA PHE A 70 -4.03 3.76 -19.89
C PHE A 70 -3.75 3.15 -21.28
N ALA A 71 -3.02 3.86 -22.14
CA ALA A 71 -2.66 3.37 -23.46
C ALA A 71 -1.68 2.17 -23.43
N SER A 72 -0.92 2.02 -22.34
CA SER A 72 0.02 0.92 -22.15
C SER A 72 -0.63 -0.41 -21.73
N VAL A 73 -1.92 -0.37 -21.35
CA VAL A 73 -2.65 -1.52 -20.79
C VAL A 73 -3.61 -2.09 -21.84
N PRO A 74 -3.72 -3.43 -21.98
CA PRO A 74 -4.69 -4.05 -22.90
C PRO A 74 -6.13 -3.67 -22.57
N GLU A 75 -6.94 -3.34 -23.58
CA GLU A 75 -8.34 -2.92 -23.40
C GLU A 75 -9.17 -3.96 -22.63
N GLU A 76 -8.95 -5.26 -22.87
CA GLU A 76 -9.64 -6.33 -22.14
C GLU A 76 -9.44 -6.24 -20.63
N PHE A 77 -8.25 -5.85 -20.18
CA PHE A 77 -7.98 -5.67 -18.75
C PHE A 77 -8.69 -4.44 -18.18
N ILE A 78 -8.78 -3.36 -18.96
CA ILE A 78 -9.53 -2.16 -18.57
C ILE A 78 -11.02 -2.47 -18.41
N GLU A 79 -11.60 -3.25 -19.32
CA GLU A 79 -13.00 -3.67 -19.23
C GLU A 79 -13.28 -4.49 -17.97
N ILE A 80 -12.38 -5.41 -17.59
CA ILE A 80 -12.50 -6.18 -16.35
C ILE A 80 -12.51 -5.27 -15.12
N ILE A 81 -11.64 -4.25 -15.09
CA ILE A 81 -11.57 -3.29 -13.98
C ILE A 81 -12.84 -2.41 -13.95
N ARG A 82 -13.39 -2.02 -15.11
CA ARG A 82 -14.64 -1.26 -15.22
C ARG A 82 -15.82 -2.06 -14.68
N GLU A 83 -15.97 -3.32 -15.07
CA GLU A 83 -17.01 -4.23 -14.56
C GLU A 83 -16.91 -4.39 -13.03
N ALA A 84 -15.71 -4.63 -12.51
CA ALA A 84 -15.49 -4.73 -11.06
C ALA A 84 -15.88 -3.42 -10.33
N ALA A 85 -15.54 -2.27 -10.89
CA ALA A 85 -15.89 -0.98 -10.33
C ALA A 85 -17.40 -0.70 -10.36
N GLU A 86 -18.11 -1.15 -11.39
CA GLU A 86 -19.58 -1.09 -11.45
C GLU A 86 -20.22 -1.96 -10.37
N ASN A 87 -19.76 -3.20 -10.21
CA ASN A 87 -20.25 -4.11 -9.18
C ASN A 87 -20.06 -3.58 -7.75
N ILE A 88 -19.00 -2.81 -7.49
CA ILE A 88 -18.75 -2.18 -6.18
C ILE A 88 -19.67 -0.95 -5.95
N ARG A 89 -20.05 -0.24 -7.02
CA ARG A 89 -20.90 0.95 -6.94
C ARG A 89 -22.40 0.63 -6.82
N ALA A 90 -22.82 -0.52 -7.31
CA ALA A 90 -24.21 -1.00 -7.26
C ALA A 90 -24.69 -1.27 -5.83
#